data_AF-A0A376HJY2-F1
#
_entry.id   AF-A0A376HJY2-F1
#
_cell.length_a   1.000
_cell.length_b   1.000
_cell.length_c   1.000
_cell.angle_alpha   90.00
_cell.angle_beta   90.00
_cell.angle_gamma   90.00
#
_symmetry.space_group_name_H-M   'P 1'
#
loop_
_entity.id
_entity.type
_entity.pdbx_description
1 polymer ?
#
loop_
_entity_poly.entity_id
_entity_poly.type
_entity_poly.pdbx_seq_one_letter_code
_entity_poly.pdbx_strand_id
1 'polypeptide(L)'
;MSIKNDGHYFCRAGGNRPDGLNEPVTKILTPTEWKLLWVKLEGKPLPSQMPTLKWACLKLAKLGRWHDSKRTGRPGWVVMWDGWFRLQDMVEGYLVMKSLDQEI
;
A
#
# COMPACT_ATOMS: atom_id res chain seq x y z
N MET A 1 18.33 25.35 11.74
CA MET A 1 18.59 25.10 10.30
C MET A 1 17.58 24.04 9.88
N SER A 2 16.47 24.45 9.26
CA SER A 2 15.33 23.57 8.99
C SER A 2 15.56 22.83 7.67
N ILE A 3 15.91 21.55 7.76
CA ILE A 3 15.99 20.67 6.59
C ILE A 3 14.55 20.56 6.08
N LYS A 4 14.27 21.23 4.96
CA LYS A 4 13.03 21.03 4.24
C LYS A 4 13.06 19.59 3.75
N ASN A 5 12.10 18.81 4.24
CA ASN A 5 11.84 17.47 3.75
C ASN A 5 11.20 17.65 2.37
N ASP A 6 12.02 17.75 1.34
CA ASP A 6 11.63 17.99 -0.05
C ASP A 6 11.05 16.72 -0.67
N GLY A 7 10.07 16.13 0.04
CA GLY A 7 9.41 14.88 -0.27
C GLY A 7 9.01 14.88 -1.73
N HIS A 8 9.86 14.26 -2.54
CA HIS A 8 9.66 14.09 -3.97
C HIS A 8 8.32 13.38 -4.14
N TYR A 9 7.35 14.17 -4.56
CA TYR A 9 5.96 13.81 -4.59
C TYR A 9 5.75 12.68 -5.58
N PHE A 10 5.48 11.47 -5.08
CA PHE A 10 4.90 10.41 -5.91
C PHE A 10 3.52 10.80 -6.48
N CYS A 11 2.97 11.96 -6.09
CA CYS A 11 1.64 12.43 -6.47
C CYS A 11 1.51 13.94 -6.84
N ARG A 12 2.60 14.69 -7.05
CA ARG A 12 2.53 16.01 -7.75
C ARG A 12 2.91 15.79 -9.21
N ALA A 13 2.03 15.14 -9.96
CA ALA A 13 1.89 15.46 -11.37
C ALA A 13 0.70 16.43 -11.48
N GLY A 14 1.01 17.72 -11.70
CA GLY A 14 0.05 18.61 -12.31
C GLY A 14 -0.23 18.14 -13.74
N GLY A 15 -1.51 18.14 -14.12
CA GLY A 15 -1.99 17.88 -15.48
C GLY A 15 -2.36 16.41 -15.75
N ASN A 16 -3.34 16.25 -16.65
CA ASN A 16 -3.95 15.03 -17.21
C ASN A 16 -2.93 14.01 -17.80
N ARG A 17 -1.94 13.58 -17.04
CA ARG A 17 -1.09 12.42 -17.37
C ARG A 17 -1.80 11.17 -16.85
N PRO A 18 -1.80 10.05 -17.60
CA PRO A 18 -2.25 8.78 -17.06
C PRO A 18 -1.32 8.47 -15.87
N ASP A 19 -1.87 8.61 -14.67
CA ASP A 19 -1.16 8.47 -13.39
C ASP A 19 -0.73 7.02 -13.10
N GLY A 20 -0.98 6.11 -14.04
CA GLY A 20 -0.72 4.68 -13.92
C GLY A 20 -1.59 4.02 -12.85
N LEU A 21 -2.53 4.73 -12.20
CA LEU A 21 -3.24 4.21 -11.02
C LEU A 21 -4.27 3.13 -11.37
N ASN A 22 -4.64 3.00 -12.65
CA ASN A 22 -5.52 1.93 -13.14
C ASN A 22 -4.76 0.64 -13.48
N GLU A 23 -3.43 0.66 -13.43
CA GLU A 23 -2.60 -0.52 -13.65
C GLU A 23 -2.79 -1.56 -12.53
N PRO A 24 -2.52 -2.84 -12.79
CA PRO A 24 -2.66 -3.89 -11.78
C PRO A 24 -1.64 -3.71 -10.65
N VAL A 25 -2.07 -4.06 -9.43
CA VAL A 25 -1.24 -3.96 -8.21
C VAL A 25 0.08 -4.72 -8.29
N THR A 26 0.12 -5.78 -9.11
CA THR A 26 1.28 -6.65 -9.32
C THR A 26 2.49 -5.96 -9.95
N LYS A 27 2.34 -4.74 -10.51
CA LYS A 27 3.48 -3.95 -11.00
C LYS A 27 4.37 -3.42 -9.88
N ILE A 28 3.84 -3.25 -8.66
CA ILE A 28 4.56 -2.67 -7.52
C ILE A 28 4.63 -3.63 -6.33
N LEU A 29 3.55 -4.36 -6.06
CA LEU A 29 3.48 -5.29 -4.94
C LEU A 29 3.54 -6.74 -5.42
N THR A 30 4.24 -7.57 -4.67
CA THR A 30 4.25 -9.02 -4.86
C THR A 30 2.87 -9.63 -4.55
N PRO A 31 2.59 -10.85 -5.03
CA PRO A 31 1.33 -11.54 -4.73
C PRO A 31 1.04 -11.69 -3.24
N THR A 32 2.07 -11.91 -2.42
CA THR A 32 1.93 -12.06 -0.97
C THR A 32 1.52 -10.75 -0.33
N GLU A 33 2.17 -9.65 -0.69
CA GLU A 33 1.94 -8.33 -0.12
C GLU A 33 0.51 -7.82 -0.35
N TRP A 34 0.04 -7.81 -1.60
CA TRP A 34 -1.31 -7.27 -1.85
C TRP A 34 -2.40 -8.17 -1.27
N LYS A 35 -2.18 -9.50 -1.20
CA LYS A 35 -3.11 -10.44 -0.55
C LYS A 35 -3.13 -10.24 0.96
N LEU A 36 -1.98 -10.07 1.61
CA LEU A 36 -1.93 -9.76 3.04
C LEU A 36 -2.61 -8.43 3.35
N LEU A 37 -2.38 -7.42 2.51
CA LEU A 37 -3.05 -6.13 2.62
C LEU A 37 -4.58 -6.26 2.48
N TRP A 38 -5.05 -7.10 1.55
CA TRP A 38 -6.47 -7.41 1.37
C TRP A 38 -7.06 -8.08 2.60
N VAL A 39 -6.46 -9.18 3.06
CA VAL A 39 -6.94 -9.94 4.22
C VAL A 39 -6.98 -9.04 5.47
N LYS A 40 -5.95 -8.22 5.68
CA LYS A 40 -5.87 -7.33 6.84
C LYS A 40 -6.95 -6.25 6.87
N LEU A 41 -7.27 -5.65 5.71
CA LEU A 41 -8.09 -4.43 5.66
C LEU A 41 -9.52 -4.64 5.15
N GLU A 42 -9.74 -5.64 4.30
CA GLU A 42 -11.07 -5.94 3.74
C GLU A 42 -11.79 -7.02 4.54
N GLY A 43 -11.07 -8.00 5.10
CA GLY A 43 -11.67 -9.14 5.81
C GLY A 43 -12.63 -9.97 4.94
N LYS A 44 -12.51 -9.86 3.61
CA LYS A 44 -13.34 -10.52 2.60
C LYS A 44 -12.53 -11.56 1.86
N PRO A 45 -13.17 -12.55 1.20
CA PRO A 45 -12.48 -13.43 0.28
C PRO A 45 -11.70 -12.63 -0.77
N LEU A 46 -10.62 -13.23 -1.27
CA LEU A 46 -9.80 -12.60 -2.30
C LEU A 46 -10.67 -12.28 -3.53
N PRO A 47 -10.47 -11.12 -4.16
CA PRO A 47 -11.28 -10.70 -5.28
C PRO A 47 -10.94 -11.54 -6.52
N SER A 48 -11.94 -11.86 -7.33
CA SER A 48 -11.72 -12.48 -8.64
C SER A 48 -11.03 -11.54 -9.63
N GLN A 49 -11.26 -10.23 -9.47
CA GLN A 49 -10.62 -9.19 -10.28
C GLN A 49 -9.38 -8.65 -9.57
N MET A 50 -8.30 -8.49 -10.32
CA MET A 50 -7.04 -7.92 -9.82
C MET A 50 -7.25 -6.48 -9.31
N PRO A 51 -6.86 -6.15 -8.07
CA PRO A 51 -6.89 -4.77 -7.58
C PRO A 51 -5.95 -3.86 -8.38
N THR A 52 -6.30 -2.57 -8.43
CA THR A 52 -5.50 -1.55 -9.11
C THR A 52 -4.45 -0.93 -8.18
N LEU A 53 -3.47 -0.24 -8.76
CA LEU A 53 -2.50 0.55 -7.99
C LEU A 53 -3.17 1.64 -7.15
N LYS A 54 -4.25 2.26 -7.65
CA LYS A 54 -5.06 3.21 -6.87
C LYS A 54 -5.54 2.59 -5.56
N TRP A 55 -6.09 1.37 -5.65
CA TRP A 55 -6.56 0.65 -4.49
C TRP A 55 -5.40 0.41 -3.52
N ALA A 56 -4.27 -0.10 -4.02
CA ALA A 56 -3.09 -0.38 -3.19
C ALA A 56 -2.59 0.86 -2.47
N CYS A 57 -2.48 2.01 -3.16
CA CYS A 57 -2.06 3.27 -2.56
C CYS A 57 -2.99 3.70 -1.43
N LEU A 58 -4.31 3.65 -1.63
CA LEU A 58 -5.28 4.05 -0.62
C LEU A 58 -5.26 3.09 0.58
N LYS A 59 -5.04 1.79 0.36
CA LYS A 59 -4.96 0.80 1.43
C LYS A 59 -3.68 0.90 2.23
N LEU A 60 -2.54 1.12 1.58
CA LEU A 60 -1.28 1.46 2.26
C LEU A 60 -1.45 2.71 3.10
N ALA A 61 -2.05 3.77 2.55
CA ALA A 61 -2.31 4.98 3.32
C ALA A 61 -3.21 4.74 4.53
N LYS A 62 -4.27 3.92 4.38
CA LYS A 62 -5.12 3.51 5.51
C LYS A 62 -4.33 2.76 6.58
N LEU A 63 -3.41 1.89 6.17
CA LEU A 63 -2.50 1.18 7.08
C LEU A 63 -1.55 2.15 7.82
N GLY A 64 -1.13 3.22 7.13
CA GLY A 64 -0.43 4.39 7.68
C GLY A 64 -1.32 5.36 8.46
N ARG A 65 -2.52 4.94 8.89
CA ARG A 65 -3.50 5.73 9.68
C ARG A 65 -3.97 7.02 9.00
N TRP A 66 -4.06 7.04 7.68
CA TRP A 66 -4.66 8.14 6.94
C TRP A 66 -6.15 7.93 6.68
N HIS A 67 -6.93 8.97 6.98
CA HIS A 67 -8.39 8.95 6.95
C HIS A 67 -9.01 9.90 5.90
N ASP A 68 -8.18 10.53 5.07
CA ASP A 68 -8.60 11.52 4.06
C ASP A 68 -9.51 12.65 4.59
N SER A 69 -9.19 13.22 5.75
CA SER A 69 -10.00 14.26 6.38
C SER A 69 -10.25 15.49 5.50
N LYS A 70 -9.34 15.76 4.55
CA LYS A 70 -9.43 16.87 3.58
C LYS A 70 -10.05 16.47 2.24
N ARG A 71 -10.47 15.21 2.07
CA ARG A 71 -11.10 14.66 0.86
C ARG A 71 -10.29 14.90 -0.42
N THR A 72 -8.98 14.84 -0.32
CA THR A 72 -8.10 15.07 -1.47
C THR A 72 -7.91 13.80 -2.28
N GLY A 73 -8.17 12.63 -1.70
CA GLY A 73 -7.85 11.33 -2.29
C GLY A 73 -6.35 11.11 -2.50
N ARG A 74 -5.49 11.97 -1.91
CA ARG A 74 -4.05 12.01 -2.16
C ARG A 74 -3.27 11.88 -0.85
N PRO A 75 -2.84 10.67 -0.49
CA PRO A 75 -2.01 10.46 0.68
C PRO A 75 -0.61 11.06 0.47
N GLY A 76 -0.02 11.59 1.54
CA GLY A 76 1.36 12.08 1.52
C GLY A 76 2.38 10.95 1.59
N TRP A 77 3.63 11.23 1.19
CA TRP A 77 4.69 10.21 1.15
C TRP A 77 4.98 9.58 2.52
N VAL A 78 5.02 10.37 3.60
CA VAL A 78 5.27 9.86 4.96
C VAL A 78 4.22 8.82 5.37
N VAL A 79 2.94 9.11 5.11
CA VAL A 79 1.83 8.17 5.36
C VAL A 79 1.97 6.90 4.52
N MET A 80 2.36 7.06 3.25
CA MET A 80 2.57 5.92 2.34
C MET A 80 3.73 5.04 2.82
N TRP A 81 4.83 5.64 3.27
CA TRP A 81 5.98 4.94 3.80
C TRP A 81 5.66 4.22 5.12
N ASP A 82 4.97 4.89 6.05
CA ASP A 82 4.49 4.28 7.30
C ASP A 82 3.57 3.07 7.03
N GLY A 83 2.69 3.20 6.04
CA GLY A 83 1.82 2.12 5.60
C GLY A 83 2.60 0.95 5.00
N TRP A 84 3.56 1.24 4.13
CA TRP A 84 4.44 0.24 3.52
C TRP A 84 5.28 -0.50 4.56
N PHE A 85 5.89 0.21 5.50
CA PHE A 85 6.71 -0.39 6.56
C PHE A 85 5.90 -1.38 7.40
N ARG A 86 4.68 -0.99 7.79
CA ARG A 86 3.74 -1.89 8.48
C ARG A 86 3.33 -3.10 7.65
N LEU A 87 3.25 -2.97 6.33
CA LEU A 87 3.00 -4.11 5.44
C LEU A 87 4.19 -5.07 5.46
N GLN A 88 5.42 -4.55 5.44
CA GLN A 88 6.62 -5.39 5.53
C GLN A 88 6.70 -6.16 6.84
N ASP A 89 6.39 -5.54 7.98
CA ASP A 89 6.30 -6.25 9.28
C ASP A 89 5.31 -7.44 9.22
N MET A 90 4.17 -7.26 8.54
CA MET A 90 3.18 -8.34 8.36
C MET A 90 3.66 -9.43 7.40
N VAL A 91 4.40 -9.05 6.34
CA VAL A 91 4.98 -10.00 5.38
C VAL A 91 6.03 -10.85 6.08
N GLU A 92 6.92 -10.25 6.85
CA GLU A 92 7.93 -10.96 7.63
C GLU A 92 7.28 -11.94 8.61
N GLY A 93 6.29 -11.49 9.38
CA GLY A 93 5.54 -12.36 10.29
C GLY A 93 4.84 -13.52 9.57
N TYR A 94 4.27 -13.28 8.39
CA TYR A 94 3.67 -14.34 7.57
C TYR A 94 4.70 -15.35 7.07
N LEU A 95 5.88 -14.91 6.63
CA LEU A 95 6.93 -15.78 6.14
C LEU A 95 7.51 -16.66 7.25
N VAL A 96 7.73 -16.10 8.44
CA VAL A 96 8.18 -16.84 9.63
C VAL A 96 7.14 -17.89 10.04
N MET A 97 5.85 -17.53 10.09
CA MET A 97 4.79 -18.50 10.40
C MET A 97 4.76 -19.63 9.38
N LYS A 98 4.83 -19.28 8.09
CA LYS A 98 4.82 -20.26 7.00
C LYS A 98 5.99 -21.23 7.06
N SER A 99 7.18 -20.80 7.49
CA SER A 99 8.33 -21.71 7.64
C SER A 99 8.13 -22.71 8.78
N LEU A 100 7.46 -22.30 9.87
CA LEU A 100 7.15 -23.21 10.99
C LEU A 100 6.15 -24.31 10.58
N ASP A 101 5.13 -23.95 9.80
CA ASP A 101 4.14 -24.91 9.31
C ASP A 101 4.72 -25.97 8.35
N GLN A 102 5.92 -25.74 7.79
CA GLN A 102 6.60 -26.68 6.91
C GLN A 102 7.46 -27.71 7.66
N GLU A 103 7.67 -27.52 8.97
CA GLU A 103 8.47 -28.41 9.82
C GLU A 103 7.60 -29.43 10.59
N ILE A 104 6.27 -29.34 10.48
CA ILE A 104 5.27 -30.25 11.08
C ILE A 104 4.69 -31.15 9.99
#